data_AF-A0A100WX99-F1
#
_entry.id   AF-A0A100WX99-F1
#
_cell.length_a   1.000
_cell.length_b   1.000
_cell.length_c   1.000
_cell.angle_alpha   90.00
_cell.angle_beta   90.00
_cell.angle_gamma   90.00
#
_symmetry.space_group_name_H-M   'P 1'
#
loop_
_entity.id
_entity.type
_entity.pdbx_description
1 polymer ?
#
loop_
_entity_poly.entity_id
_entity_poly.type
_entity_poly.pdbx_seq_one_letter_code
_entity_poly.pdbx_strand_id
1 'polypeptide(L)'
;MSKSREMLADQVCCPPGALLHEPISAAVAADMAVKLKALADPVRLQLFSAIASHAGSEACVCDISPGLEVSQPTISHHLKVLRDAGLLTSQRRASWVYYAVVPEALASLAVLLGATTAHTVAGVSA
;
A
#
# COMPACT_ATOMS: atom_id res chain seq x y z
N MET A 1 -50.86 14.24 18.35
CA MET A 1 -50.24 15.28 19.19
C MET A 1 -49.02 14.66 19.87
N SER A 2 -47.87 15.35 19.81
CA SER A 2 -46.54 14.94 20.33
C SER A 2 -45.91 13.75 19.59
N LYS A 3 -45.20 13.91 18.46
CA LYS A 3 -44.07 14.82 18.18
C LYS A 3 -42.87 14.53 19.09
N SER A 4 -41.79 14.10 18.43
CA SER A 4 -40.38 14.24 18.81
C SER A 4 -39.76 13.16 19.70
N ARG A 5 -38.96 12.28 19.08
CA ARG A 5 -37.50 12.27 19.33
C ARG A 5 -36.72 11.52 18.23
N GLU A 6 -36.70 12.11 17.02
CA GLU A 6 -35.50 12.05 16.20
C GLU A 6 -34.47 13.00 16.83
N MET A 7 -33.34 12.46 17.27
CA MET A 7 -32.13 13.21 17.62
C MET A 7 -30.91 12.42 17.14
N LEU A 8 -30.57 12.69 15.88
CA LEU A 8 -29.24 13.06 15.38
C LEU A 8 -28.00 12.58 16.17
N ALA A 9 -27.25 11.68 15.55
CA ALA A 9 -25.79 11.71 15.55
C ALA A 9 -25.31 11.35 14.13
N ASP A 10 -25.54 12.29 13.24
CA ASP A 10 -24.99 12.41 11.90
C ASP A 10 -23.46 12.63 11.98
N GLN A 11 -22.69 11.57 12.26
CA GLN A 11 -21.22 11.61 12.31
C GLN A 11 -20.59 10.33 11.71
N VAL A 12 -20.88 10.07 10.44
CA VAL A 12 -19.96 9.34 9.55
C VAL A 12 -19.89 10.12 8.22
N CYS A 13 -19.53 11.40 8.29
CA CYS A 13 -19.35 12.23 7.09
C CYS A 13 -17.96 12.06 6.48
N CYS A 14 -17.57 10.80 6.24
CA CYS A 14 -16.47 10.49 5.32
C CYS A 14 -16.87 9.29 4.45
N PRO A 15 -17.74 9.44 3.43
CA PRO A 15 -17.87 8.45 2.37
C PRO A 15 -16.87 8.79 1.22
N PRO A 16 -16.57 7.84 0.34
CA PRO A 16 -15.32 7.10 0.27
C PRO A 16 -14.29 7.79 -0.64
N GLY A 17 -13.10 8.11 -0.14
CA GLY A 17 -11.94 8.37 -0.99
C GLY A 17 -11.89 9.71 -1.70
N ALA A 18 -10.71 10.32 -1.74
CA ALA A 18 -10.51 11.64 -2.35
C ALA A 18 -11.00 11.69 -3.82
N LEU A 19 -10.98 10.57 -4.54
CA LEU A 19 -11.45 10.49 -5.93
C LEU A 19 -12.97 10.66 -6.10
N LEU A 20 -13.78 10.38 -5.08
CA LEU A 20 -15.25 10.36 -5.22
C LEU A 20 -15.93 11.66 -4.74
N HIS A 21 -15.17 12.61 -4.17
CA HIS A 21 -15.75 13.81 -3.54
C HIS A 21 -15.34 15.13 -4.20
N GLU A 22 -14.07 15.30 -4.59
CA GLU A 22 -13.56 16.55 -5.18
C GLU A 22 -12.47 16.23 -6.23
N PRO A 23 -12.41 16.96 -7.36
CA PRO A 23 -11.27 16.88 -8.26
C PRO A 23 -9.92 17.06 -7.56
N ILE A 24 -9.07 16.06 -7.66
CA ILE A 24 -7.70 16.13 -7.14
C ILE A 24 -6.85 17.09 -7.97
N SER A 25 -5.86 17.71 -7.35
CA SER A 25 -4.91 18.57 -8.05
C SER A 25 -4.04 17.78 -9.04
N ALA A 26 -3.56 18.43 -10.10
CA ALA A 26 -2.69 17.80 -11.09
C ALA A 26 -1.41 17.20 -10.47
N ALA A 27 -0.89 17.82 -9.41
CA ALA A 27 0.30 17.33 -8.71
C ALA A 27 0.01 16.00 -7.97
N VAL A 28 -1.13 15.92 -7.26
CA VAL A 28 -1.55 14.68 -6.58
C VAL A 28 -1.85 13.59 -7.61
N ALA A 29 -2.52 13.93 -8.71
CA ALA A 29 -2.80 12.97 -9.78
C ALA A 29 -1.52 12.37 -10.36
N ALA A 30 -0.49 13.19 -10.62
CA ALA A 30 0.79 12.73 -11.15
C ALA A 30 1.52 11.79 -10.17
N ASP A 31 1.60 12.16 -8.88
CA ASP A 31 2.25 11.33 -7.85
C ASP A 31 1.51 9.99 -7.65
N MET A 32 0.18 10.02 -7.53
CA MET A 32 -0.63 8.82 -7.38
C MET A 32 -0.57 7.92 -8.62
N ALA A 33 -0.53 8.50 -9.82
CA ALA A 33 -0.39 7.74 -11.06
C ALA A 33 0.94 6.97 -11.13
N VAL A 34 2.05 7.56 -10.65
CA VAL A 34 3.35 6.88 -10.58
C VAL A 34 3.27 5.67 -9.63
N LYS A 35 2.70 5.84 -8.44
CA LYS A 35 2.53 4.76 -7.44
C LYS A 35 1.63 3.64 -7.95
N LEU A 36 0.46 3.99 -8.48
CA LEU A 36 -0.49 3.02 -9.04
C LEU A 36 0.09 2.27 -10.23
N LYS A 37 0.81 2.95 -11.13
CA LYS A 37 1.50 2.31 -12.26
C LYS A 37 2.60 1.34 -11.81
N ALA A 38 3.31 1.67 -10.73
CA ALA A 38 4.28 0.77 -10.14
C ALA A 38 3.62 -0.48 -9.52
N LEU A 39 2.39 -0.40 -9.01
CA LEU A 39 1.65 -1.56 -8.50
C LEU A 39 0.88 -2.34 -9.57
N ALA A 40 0.59 -1.75 -10.72
CA ALA A 40 -0.21 -2.33 -11.81
C ALA A 40 0.49 -3.45 -12.61
N ASP A 41 1.42 -4.19 -12.00
CA ASP A 41 2.13 -5.32 -12.59
C ASP A 41 2.09 -6.51 -11.62
N PRO A 42 1.77 -7.72 -12.12
CA PRO A 42 1.52 -8.86 -11.25
C PRO A 42 2.74 -9.25 -10.41
N VAL A 43 3.94 -9.21 -11.00
CA VAL A 43 5.18 -9.58 -10.30
C VAL A 43 5.53 -8.53 -9.26
N ARG A 44 5.38 -7.24 -9.61
CA ARG A 44 5.61 -6.14 -8.64
C ARG A 44 4.63 -6.19 -7.48
N LEU A 45 3.37 -6.48 -7.74
CA LEU A 45 2.35 -6.59 -6.70
C LEU A 45 2.63 -7.78 -5.77
N GLN A 46 3.04 -8.93 -6.32
CA GLN A 46 3.48 -10.09 -5.53
C GLN A 46 4.71 -9.77 -4.67
N LEU A 47 5.76 -9.16 -5.25
CA LEU A 47 6.95 -8.73 -4.50
C LEU A 47 6.60 -7.77 -3.38
N PHE A 48 5.78 -6.75 -3.68
CA PHE A 48 5.34 -5.78 -2.69
C PHE A 48 4.56 -6.45 -1.56
N SER A 49 3.62 -7.35 -1.88
CA SER A 49 2.87 -8.11 -0.89
C SER A 49 3.78 -8.99 -0.03
N ALA A 50 4.77 -9.66 -0.63
CA ALA A 50 5.69 -10.53 0.10
C ALA A 50 6.52 -9.75 1.13
N ILE A 51 6.97 -8.53 0.78
CA ILE A 51 7.69 -7.64 1.70
C ILE A 51 6.73 -7.09 2.77
N ALA A 52 5.54 -6.63 2.37
CA ALA A 52 4.56 -6.02 3.27
C ALA A 52 4.08 -6.99 4.36
N SER A 53 3.87 -8.25 3.99
CA SER A 53 3.42 -9.32 4.89
C SER A 53 4.55 -9.96 5.71
N HIS A 54 5.81 -9.56 5.50
CA HIS A 54 6.93 -10.05 6.29
C HIS A 54 6.94 -9.42 7.69
N ALA A 55 7.55 -10.11 8.65
CA ALA A 55 7.68 -9.56 10.00
C ALA A 55 8.47 -8.24 9.97
N GLY A 56 7.88 -7.17 10.54
CA GLY A 56 8.47 -5.83 10.48
C GLY A 56 8.31 -5.10 9.15
N SER A 57 7.52 -5.64 8.20
CA SER A 57 7.30 -5.08 6.86
C SER A 57 8.60 -4.81 6.09
N GLU A 58 9.63 -5.61 6.35
CA GLU A 58 10.91 -5.59 5.68
C GLU A 58 11.36 -7.00 5.30
N ALA A 59 12.04 -7.17 4.16
CA ALA A 59 12.58 -8.46 3.75
C ALA A 59 13.83 -8.30 2.86
N CYS A 60 14.71 -9.30 2.87
CA CYS A 60 15.78 -9.39 1.88
C CYS A 60 15.25 -10.03 0.59
N VAL A 61 15.90 -9.73 -0.55
CA VAL A 61 15.64 -10.41 -1.85
C VAL A 61 15.65 -11.94 -1.69
N CYS A 62 16.56 -12.46 -0.87
CA CYS A 62 16.75 -13.90 -0.72
C CYS A 62 15.64 -14.56 0.08
N ASP A 63 14.92 -13.81 0.92
CA ASP A 63 13.79 -14.31 1.70
C ASP A 63 12.52 -14.38 0.83
N ILE A 64 12.38 -13.47 -0.14
CA ILE A 64 11.19 -13.37 -0.99
C ILE A 64 11.32 -14.08 -2.33
N SER A 65 12.54 -14.25 -2.86
CA SER A 65 12.76 -14.87 -4.18
C SER A 65 12.26 -16.32 -4.33
N PRO A 66 12.31 -17.22 -3.31
CA PRO A 66 11.93 -18.61 -3.50
C PRO A 66 10.46 -18.83 -3.88
N GLY A 67 9.59 -17.84 -3.61
CA GLY A 67 8.16 -17.90 -3.94
C GLY A 67 7.79 -17.34 -5.32
N LEU A 68 8.76 -16.86 -6.12
CA LEU A 68 8.49 -16.19 -7.39
C LEU A 68 9.17 -16.90 -8.57
N GLU A 69 8.42 -17.12 -9.65
CA GLU A 69 8.92 -17.69 -10.91
C GLU A 69 9.58 -16.64 -11.81
N VAL A 70 10.48 -15.81 -11.26
CA VAL A 70 11.22 -14.79 -12.03
C VAL A 70 12.71 -14.78 -11.70
N SER A 71 13.51 -14.38 -12.69
CA SER A 71 14.96 -14.29 -12.53
C SER A 71 15.37 -13.19 -11.53
N GLN A 72 16.52 -13.34 -10.89
CA GLN A 72 17.07 -12.34 -9.96
C GLN A 72 17.30 -10.95 -10.61
N PRO A 73 17.79 -10.83 -11.86
CA PRO A 73 17.85 -9.53 -12.55
C PRO A 73 16.48 -8.86 -12.71
N THR A 74 15.45 -9.66 -12.98
CA THR A 74 14.06 -9.19 -13.08
C THR A 74 13.54 -8.69 -11.73
N ILE A 75 13.78 -9.43 -10.64
CA ILE A 75 13.42 -9.01 -9.28
C ILE A 75 14.10 -7.68 -8.91
N SER A 76 15.40 -7.56 -9.15
CA SER A 76 16.15 -6.34 -8.85
C SER A 76 15.61 -5.13 -9.61
N HIS A 77 15.24 -5.32 -10.88
CA HIS A 77 14.60 -4.29 -11.69
C HIS A 77 13.24 -3.87 -11.10
N HIS A 78 12.39 -4.83 -10.75
CA HIS A 78 11.09 -4.55 -10.14
C HIS A 78 11.19 -3.82 -8.80
N LEU A 79 12.13 -4.21 -7.93
CA LEU A 79 12.38 -3.55 -6.66
C LEU A 79 12.90 -2.12 -6.85
N LYS A 80 13.67 -1.88 -7.91
CA LYS A 80 14.07 -0.52 -8.29
C LYS A 80 12.85 0.33 -8.68
N VAL A 81 11.97 -0.17 -9.55
CA VAL A 81 10.75 0.54 -9.96
C VAL A 81 9.87 0.89 -8.76
N LEU A 82 9.68 -0.05 -7.83
CA LEU A 82 8.88 0.17 -6.62
C LEU A 82 9.50 1.22 -5.68
N ARG A 83 10.82 1.21 -5.53
CA ARG A 83 11.55 2.24 -4.76
C ARG A 83 11.47 3.61 -5.42
N ASP A 84 11.68 3.68 -6.72
CA ASP A 84 11.68 4.93 -7.47
C ASP A 84 10.26 5.57 -7.48
N ALA A 85 9.21 4.75 -7.32
CA ALA A 85 7.84 5.19 -7.09
C ALA A 85 7.52 5.58 -5.64
N GLY A 86 8.48 5.48 -4.71
CA GLY A 86 8.30 5.83 -3.30
C GLY A 86 7.50 4.82 -2.48
N LEU A 87 7.30 3.59 -2.97
CA LEU A 87 6.55 2.54 -2.27
C LEU A 87 7.44 1.73 -1.32
N LEU A 88 8.72 1.62 -1.65
CA LEU A 88 9.72 0.88 -0.86
C LEU A 88 10.91 1.77 -0.51
N THR A 89 11.53 1.49 0.62
CA THR A 89 12.88 1.92 0.96
C THR A 89 13.85 0.74 0.84
N SER A 90 15.15 1.02 0.87
CA SER A 90 16.17 -0.02 0.95
C SER A 90 17.27 0.36 1.92
N GLN A 91 17.71 -0.61 2.71
CA GLN A 91 18.84 -0.46 3.63
C GLN A 91 19.84 -1.59 3.40
N ARG A 92 21.12 -1.24 3.21
CA ARG A 92 22.19 -2.24 3.15
C ARG A 92 22.65 -2.59 4.56
N ARG A 93 22.62 -3.88 4.90
CA ARG A 93 23.10 -4.45 6.17
C ARG A 93 24.18 -5.49 5.86
N ALA A 94 25.44 -5.08 6.02
CA ALA A 94 26.62 -5.85 5.60
C ALA A 94 26.55 -6.27 4.11
N SER A 95 26.44 -7.57 3.84
CA SER A 95 26.40 -8.15 2.50
C SER A 95 25.02 -8.10 1.84
N TRP A 96 23.96 -7.82 2.60
CA TRP A 96 22.58 -7.95 2.15
C TRP A 96 21.89 -6.59 2.03
N VAL A 97 20.89 -6.51 1.15
CA VAL A 97 20.00 -5.36 1.03
C VAL A 97 18.61 -5.78 1.46
N TYR A 98 18.06 -5.03 2.41
CA TYR A 98 16.71 -5.18 2.92
C TYR A 98 15.83 -4.12 2.28
N TYR A 99 14.62 -4.51 1.91
CA TYR A 99 13.59 -3.63 1.39
C TYR A 99 12.47 -3.54 2.39
N ALA A 100 11.98 -2.34 2.66
CA ALA A 100 10.89 -2.11 3.59
C ALA A 100 9.79 -1.26 2.94
N VAL A 101 8.54 -1.54 3.27
CA VAL A 101 7.41 -0.74 2.80
C VAL A 101 7.44 0.66 3.41
N VAL A 102 7.09 1.68 2.63
CA VAL A 102 6.84 3.04 3.12
C VAL A 102 5.37 3.14 3.57
N PRO A 103 5.06 3.20 4.89
CA PRO A 103 3.68 3.20 5.37
C PRO A 103 2.86 4.39 4.87
N GLU A 104 3.51 5.55 4.73
CA GLU A 104 2.88 6.80 4.27
C GLU A 104 2.38 6.68 2.83
N ALA A 105 3.10 5.91 1.99
CA ALA A 105 2.70 5.69 0.61
C ALA A 105 1.42 4.85 0.51
N LEU A 106 1.29 3.82 1.36
CA LEU A 106 0.07 3.02 1.45
C LEU A 106 -1.09 3.81 2.06
N ALA A 107 -0.85 4.59 3.11
CA ALA A 107 -1.87 5.44 3.71
C ALA A 107 -2.44 6.43 2.68
N SER A 108 -1.57 7.04 1.87
CA SER A 108 -1.98 7.96 0.80
C SER A 108 -2.84 7.27 -0.26
N LEU A 109 -2.48 6.05 -0.67
CA LEU A 109 -3.27 5.25 -1.62
C LEU A 109 -4.62 4.83 -1.03
N ALA A 110 -4.67 4.43 0.24
CA ALA A 110 -5.90 4.05 0.92
C ALA A 110 -6.88 5.25 1.01
N VAL A 111 -6.36 6.42 1.38
CA VAL A 111 -7.14 7.67 1.42
C VAL A 111 -7.63 8.06 0.03
N LEU A 112 -6.79 7.90 -1.01
CA LEU A 112 -7.20 8.20 -2.39
C LEU A 112 -8.37 7.32 -2.83
N LEU A 113 -8.28 6.01 -2.57
CA LEU A 113 -9.26 5.00 -3.01
C LEU A 113 -10.48 4.88 -2.09
N GLY A 114 -10.47 5.53 -0.93
CA GLY A 114 -11.55 5.41 0.05
C GLY A 114 -11.59 4.07 0.75
N ALA A 115 -10.46 3.36 0.76
CA ALA A 115 -10.31 2.17 1.57
C ALA A 115 -10.24 2.62 3.04
N THR A 116 -11.36 2.53 3.76
CA THR A 116 -11.34 2.63 5.21
C THR A 116 -10.53 1.45 5.72
N THR A 117 -9.51 1.71 6.54
CA THR A 117 -8.78 0.65 7.23
C THR A 117 -9.67 0.07 8.33
N ALA A 118 -10.70 -0.69 7.94
CA ALA A 118 -11.27 -1.68 8.82
C ALA A 118 -10.25 -2.81 8.92
N HIS A 119 -9.27 -2.62 9.80
CA HIS A 119 -8.36 -3.68 10.20
C HIS A 119 -9.18 -4.71 10.98
N THR A 120 -9.95 -5.55 10.30
CA THR A 120 -10.41 -6.81 10.86
C THR A 120 -9.18 -7.70 10.86
N VAL A 121 -8.48 -7.70 11.99
CA VAL A 121 -7.57 -8.79 12.35
C VAL A 121 -8.46 -10.03 12.53
N ALA A 122 -8.84 -10.65 11.42
CA ALA A 122 -9.51 -11.94 11.42
C ALA A 122 -8.46 -12.98 11.83
N GLY A 123 -8.76 -13.70 12.91
CA GLY A 123 -7.81 -14.49 13.67
C GLY A 123 -7.01 -15.49 12.85
N VAL A 124 -5.71 -15.50 13.09
CA VAL A 124 -4.91 -16.73 13.08
C VAL A 124 -5.16 -17.38 14.42
N SER A 125 -6.22 -18.20 14.49
CA SER A 125 -6.37 -19.19 15.56
C SER A 125 -5.36 -20.31 15.30
N ALA A 126 -4.53 -20.58 16.29
CA ALA A 126 -3.92 -21.89 16.51
C ALA A 126 -4.77 -22.67 17.53
#